data_AF-A0AAX3RZM6-F1
#
_entry.id   AF-A0AAX3RZM6-F1
#
_cell.length_a   1.000
_cell.length_b   1.000
_cell.length_c   1.000
_cell.angle_alpha   90.00
_cell.angle_beta   90.00
_cell.angle_gamma   90.00
#
_symmetry.space_group_name_H-M   'P 1'
#
loop_
_entity.id
_entity.type
_entity.pdbx_description
1 polymer ?
#
loop_
_entity_poly.entity_id
_entity_poly.type
_entity_poly.pdbx_seq_one_letter_code
_entity_poly.pdbx_strand_id
1 'polypeptide(L)'
;MFSDDLIALALKLLSCTQKDLANNLNVSSTQISKWKKGEYMSQDMEGLIRQKLGIGDLNPSFILLVGSVDNAKKWQKLISFMADLAQENVETGYVTAPLFEETELLAYEVMQLFVSMGAKIPDQFPKELDIDFDDAEKYEEIDDLLDDNQYTIIIKKIFNAWNDVYGFYVAYIYDLMMNDSLELYNTDAVNIESELLSLAATKVDIDISFAPKLREFIFQTNNDYTNWINIVKNKAFQAGIPLRAELLNLVNKDHNELGCEAEAESLGFNNNRIHPDIYMNEILIGIRLIHQVLPKIMEKLEIDDFVVDNSDLRL
;
A
#
# COMPACT_ATOMS: atom_id res chain seq x y z
N MET A 1 0.24 14.97 13.33
CA MET A 1 0.75 15.61 14.56
C MET A 1 2.17 15.10 14.78
N PHE A 2 3.18 15.90 14.43
CA PHE A 2 4.59 15.50 14.35
C PHE A 2 5.46 16.25 15.39
N SER A 3 4.94 16.42 16.61
CA SER A 3 5.55 17.34 17.59
C SER A 3 6.94 16.87 18.05
N ASP A 4 7.23 15.58 18.00
CA ASP A 4 8.52 14.98 18.30
C ASP A 4 9.53 15.19 17.16
N ASP A 5 9.16 14.83 15.94
CA ASP A 5 10.02 14.95 14.76
C ASP A 5 10.29 16.40 14.40
N LEU A 6 9.30 17.29 14.55
CA LEU A 6 9.51 18.72 14.34
C LEU A 6 10.54 19.30 15.33
N ILE A 7 10.52 18.85 16.59
CA ILE A 7 11.50 19.27 17.59
C ILE A 7 12.86 18.63 17.34
N ALA A 8 12.92 17.35 16.96
CA ALA A 8 14.16 16.70 16.58
C ALA A 8 14.83 17.40 15.39
N LEU A 9 14.03 17.76 14.38
CA LEU A 9 14.48 18.53 13.22
C LEU A 9 14.96 19.92 13.61
N ALA A 10 14.24 20.62 14.49
CA ALA A 10 14.61 21.95 14.94
C ALA A 10 15.98 21.96 15.65
N LEU A 11 16.22 20.99 16.54
CA LEU A 11 17.50 20.85 17.23
C LEU A 11 18.64 20.57 16.24
N LYS A 12 18.39 19.74 15.22
CA LYS A 12 19.37 19.38 14.18
C LYS A 12 19.70 20.55 13.26
N LEU A 13 18.71 21.17 12.61
CA LEU A 13 18.92 22.21 11.61
C LEU A 13 19.43 23.52 12.21
N LEU A 14 18.94 23.90 13.40
CA LEU A 14 19.40 25.10 14.08
C LEU A 14 20.71 24.88 14.86
N SER A 15 21.21 23.63 14.89
CA SER A 15 22.42 23.24 15.63
C SER A 15 22.42 23.77 17.07
N CYS A 16 21.28 23.64 17.76
CA CYS A 16 21.03 24.28 19.06
C CYS A 16 20.65 23.25 20.13
N THR A 17 20.82 23.61 21.41
CA THR A 17 20.38 22.75 22.51
C THR A 17 18.88 22.95 22.79
N GLN A 18 18.27 22.02 23.54
CA GLN A 18 16.88 22.18 24.00
C GLN A 18 16.67 23.48 24.79
N LYS A 19 17.69 23.92 25.53
CA LYS A 19 17.63 25.16 26.31
C LYS A 19 17.63 26.37 25.38
N ASP A 20 18.45 26.35 24.33
CA ASP A 20 18.51 27.42 23.35
C ASP A 20 17.21 27.51 22.56
N LEU A 21 16.66 26.37 22.14
CA LEU A 21 15.37 26.30 21.46
C LEU A 21 14.23 26.80 22.35
N ALA A 22 14.20 26.41 23.63
CA ALA A 22 13.23 26.87 24.60
C ALA A 22 13.26 28.40 24.76
N ASN A 23 14.47 28.97 24.91
CA ASN A 23 14.66 30.42 24.99
C ASN A 23 14.19 31.12 23.71
N ASN A 24 14.52 30.57 22.54
CA ASN A 24 14.13 31.13 21.23
C ASN A 24 12.62 31.09 20.98
N LEU A 25 11.91 30.13 21.56
CA LEU A 25 10.46 29.97 21.48
C LEU A 25 9.71 30.60 22.66
N ASN A 26 10.43 31.18 23.63
CA ASN A 26 9.89 31.72 24.87
C ASN A 26 9.04 30.71 25.66
N VAL A 27 9.50 29.47 25.75
CA VAL A 27 8.88 28.38 26.51
C VAL A 27 9.87 27.77 27.50
N SER A 28 9.38 26.90 28.39
CA SER A 28 10.28 26.14 29.28
C SER A 28 10.98 24.99 28.55
N SER A 29 12.19 24.64 28.97
CA SER A 29 12.90 23.45 28.46
C SER A 29 12.10 22.15 28.72
N THR A 30 11.29 22.12 29.77
CA THR A 30 10.34 21.04 30.07
C THR A 30 9.30 20.90 28.96
N GLN A 31 8.81 22.01 28.39
CA GLN A 31 7.86 21.98 27.28
C GLN A 31 8.48 21.38 26.01
N ILE A 32 9.74 21.72 25.71
CA ILE A 32 10.48 21.10 24.59
C ILE A 32 10.62 19.58 24.81
N SER A 33 10.89 19.16 26.06
CA SER A 33 10.99 17.73 26.39
C SER A 33 9.66 16.98 26.26
N LYS A 34 8.55 17.66 26.55
CA LYS A 34 7.19 17.14 26.38
C LYS A 34 6.86 16.97 24.90
N TRP A 35 7.07 17.98 24.08
CA TRP A 35 6.87 17.90 22.63
C TRP A 35 7.76 16.84 21.97
N LYS A 36 9.02 16.72 22.41
CA LYS A 36 9.92 15.65 21.96
C LYS A 36 9.40 14.23 22.28
N LYS A 37 8.47 14.09 23.22
CA LYS A 37 7.81 12.82 23.57
C LYS A 37 6.44 12.65 22.89
N GLY A 38 6.11 13.50 21.91
CA GLY A 38 4.84 13.46 21.21
C GLY A 38 3.67 14.12 21.96
N GLU A 39 3.91 14.87 23.04
CA GLU A 39 2.81 15.65 23.64
C GLU A 39 2.27 16.69 22.65
N TYR A 40 0.99 17.02 22.83
CA TYR A 40 0.29 18.01 22.02
C TYR A 40 1.05 19.34 21.92
N MET A 41 1.14 19.86 20.70
CA MET A 41 1.64 21.17 20.36
C MET A 41 0.52 21.95 19.66
N SER A 42 0.33 23.22 20.02
CA SER A 42 -0.67 24.06 19.34
C SER A 42 -0.24 24.36 17.90
N GLN A 43 -1.22 24.55 17.01
CA GLN A 43 -0.97 24.93 15.60
C GLN A 43 -0.13 26.21 15.48
N ASP A 44 -0.39 27.22 16.32
CA ASP A 44 0.41 28.46 16.32
C ASP A 44 1.89 28.21 16.60
N MET A 45 2.19 27.29 17.53
CA MET A 45 3.55 26.96 17.90
C MET A 45 4.24 26.11 16.83
N GLU A 46 3.50 25.15 16.27
CA GLU A 46 3.96 24.38 15.10
C GLU A 46 4.31 25.32 13.94
N GLY A 47 3.41 26.25 13.60
CA GLY A 47 3.64 27.25 12.55
C GLY A 47 4.85 28.13 12.82
N LEU A 48 5.04 28.59 14.06
CA LEU A 48 6.22 29.37 14.45
C LEU A 48 7.53 28.58 14.26
N ILE A 49 7.56 27.31 14.66
CA ILE A 49 8.74 26.46 14.49
C ILE A 49 9.00 26.22 13.00
N ARG A 50 7.98 25.82 12.23
CA ARG A 50 8.09 25.62 10.78
C ARG A 50 8.64 26.86 10.06
N GLN A 51 8.14 28.04 10.40
CA GLN A 51 8.63 29.31 9.85
C GLN A 51 10.10 29.55 10.18
N LYS A 52 10.53 29.28 11.43
CA LYS A 52 11.93 29.40 11.84
C LYS A 52 12.85 28.41 11.11
N LEU A 53 12.36 27.22 10.80
CA LEU A 53 13.13 26.20 10.07
C LEU A 53 13.10 26.41 8.56
N GLY A 54 12.17 27.22 8.03
CA GLY A 54 12.02 27.44 6.60
C GLY A 54 11.57 26.20 5.83
N ILE A 55 10.87 25.27 6.50
CA ILE A 55 10.45 23.99 5.90
C ILE A 55 9.10 24.05 5.21
N GLY A 56 8.33 25.13 5.42
CA GLY A 56 6.96 25.24 4.91
C GLY A 56 6.08 24.12 5.46
N ASP A 57 5.33 23.50 4.56
CA ASP A 57 4.39 22.42 4.89
C ASP A 57 5.05 21.02 4.90
N LEU A 58 6.30 20.91 4.43
CA LEU A 58 7.04 19.65 4.39
C LEU A 58 7.02 18.90 5.73
N ASN A 59 6.86 17.60 5.64
CA ASN A 59 6.80 16.68 6.75
C ASN A 59 8.17 16.62 7.45
N PRO A 60 8.25 16.96 8.75
CA PRO A 60 9.51 16.91 9.48
C PRO A 60 10.16 15.52 9.48
N SER A 61 9.36 14.45 9.53
CA SER A 61 9.82 13.06 9.47
C SER A 61 10.53 12.77 8.15
N PHE A 62 9.98 13.27 7.03
CA PHE A 62 10.59 13.14 5.70
C PHE A 62 11.93 13.86 5.62
N ILE A 63 12.02 15.09 6.11
CA ILE A 63 13.26 15.87 6.12
C ILE A 63 14.33 15.19 7.00
N LEU A 64 13.94 14.65 8.15
CA LEU A 64 14.85 13.89 9.01
C LEU A 64 15.40 12.66 8.31
N LEU A 65 14.54 11.94 7.58
CA LEU A 65 14.85 10.71 6.86
C LEU A 65 15.86 10.94 5.73
N VAL A 66 15.65 11.97 4.90
CA VAL A 66 16.52 12.31 3.76
C VAL A 66 17.62 13.32 4.11
N GLY A 67 17.70 13.72 5.37
CA GLY A 67 18.82 14.46 5.95
C GLY A 67 18.72 15.98 5.87
N SER A 68 18.08 16.56 4.84
CA SER A 68 17.98 18.01 4.64
C SER A 68 16.72 18.43 3.87
N VAL A 69 16.36 19.71 3.98
CA VAL A 69 15.22 20.31 3.25
C VAL A 69 15.43 20.28 1.74
N ASP A 70 16.67 20.50 1.28
CA ASP A 70 17.02 20.46 -0.14
C ASP A 70 16.86 19.05 -0.71
N ASN A 71 17.39 18.04 -0.01
CA ASN A 71 17.23 16.63 -0.41
C ASN A 71 15.75 16.23 -0.45
N ALA A 72 14.94 16.67 0.52
CA ALA A 72 13.50 16.35 0.56
C ALA A 72 12.78 16.89 -0.69
N LYS A 73 13.05 18.14 -1.08
CA LYS A 73 12.47 18.73 -2.28
C LYS A 73 12.91 18.02 -3.57
N LYS A 74 14.19 17.64 -3.66
CA LYS A 74 14.73 16.91 -4.82
C LYS A 74 14.15 15.51 -4.95
N TRP A 75 14.07 14.77 -3.84
CA TRP A 75 13.40 13.47 -3.81
C TRP A 75 11.92 13.57 -4.16
N GLN A 76 11.20 14.57 -3.62
CA GLN A 76 9.80 14.80 -3.97
C GLN A 76 9.64 15.08 -5.48
N LYS A 77 10.46 15.97 -6.05
CA LYS A 77 10.39 16.29 -7.50
C LYS A 77 10.64 15.05 -8.35
N LEU A 78 11.67 14.26 -8.04
CA LEU A 78 11.97 13.01 -8.74
C LEU A 78 10.82 12.00 -8.63
N ILE A 79 10.31 11.76 -7.41
CA ILE A 79 9.27 10.74 -7.20
C ILE A 79 7.96 11.15 -7.88
N SER A 80 7.59 12.43 -7.83
CA SER A 80 6.46 12.97 -8.57
C SER A 80 6.61 12.77 -10.07
N PHE A 81 7.76 13.10 -10.64
CA PHE A 81 8.03 12.85 -12.06
C PHE A 81 7.88 11.36 -12.42
N MET A 82 8.42 10.46 -11.59
CA MET A 82 8.29 9.02 -11.81
C MET A 82 6.85 8.52 -11.65
N ALA A 83 6.07 9.12 -10.77
CA ALA A 83 4.66 8.80 -10.59
C ALA A 83 3.85 9.20 -11.82
N ASP A 84 4.11 10.37 -12.39
CA ASP A 84 3.49 10.83 -13.64
C ASP A 84 3.81 9.87 -14.79
N LEU A 85 5.08 9.46 -14.93
CA LEU A 85 5.49 8.46 -15.93
C LEU A 85 4.76 7.12 -15.74
N ALA A 86 4.61 6.64 -14.50
CA ALA A 86 3.91 5.39 -14.24
C ALA A 86 2.41 5.51 -14.58
N GLN A 87 1.80 6.66 -14.30
CA GLN A 87 0.39 6.93 -14.59
C GLN A 87 0.11 6.98 -16.09
N GLU A 88 1.04 7.50 -16.90
CA GLU A 88 0.90 7.49 -18.37
C GLU A 88 0.91 6.08 -18.96
N ASN A 89 1.49 5.11 -18.25
CA ASN A 89 1.66 3.72 -18.68
C ASN A 89 0.64 2.75 -18.05
N VAL A 90 -0.36 3.23 -17.31
CA VAL A 90 -1.36 2.34 -16.68
C VAL A 90 -2.36 1.80 -17.71
N GLU A 91 -2.54 0.48 -17.75
CA GLU A 91 -3.45 -0.20 -18.68
C GLU A 91 -4.63 -0.89 -17.98
N THR A 92 -4.71 -0.88 -16.64
CA THR A 92 -5.74 -1.60 -15.88
C THR A 92 -7.16 -1.03 -16.05
N GLY A 93 -7.29 0.19 -16.57
CA GLY A 93 -8.56 0.93 -16.63
C GLY A 93 -9.00 1.54 -15.30
N TYR A 94 -8.18 1.43 -14.25
CA TYR A 94 -8.39 2.08 -12.96
C TYR A 94 -7.28 3.11 -12.69
N VAL A 95 -7.64 4.18 -12.00
CA VAL A 95 -6.71 5.28 -11.69
C VAL A 95 -6.12 5.05 -10.30
N THR A 96 -4.80 4.95 -10.22
CA THR A 96 -4.06 4.85 -8.96
C THR A 96 -3.94 6.22 -8.31
N ALA A 97 -5.03 6.70 -7.70
CA ALA A 97 -5.12 8.03 -7.09
C ALA A 97 -3.93 8.43 -6.19
N PRO A 98 -3.39 7.52 -5.34
CA PRO A 98 -2.24 7.85 -4.49
C PRO A 98 -0.96 8.29 -5.23
N LEU A 99 -0.81 8.00 -6.53
CA LEU A 99 0.39 8.41 -7.29
C LEU A 99 0.48 9.93 -7.49
N PHE A 100 -0.64 10.65 -7.53
CA PHE A 100 -0.65 12.07 -7.91
C PHE A 100 -1.45 12.99 -6.96
N GLU A 101 -2.27 12.44 -6.06
CA GLU A 101 -3.05 13.28 -5.12
C GLU A 101 -2.20 13.83 -3.96
N GLU A 102 -1.24 13.04 -3.44
CA GLU A 102 -0.46 13.39 -2.25
C GLU A 102 1.05 13.24 -2.47
N THR A 103 1.61 14.01 -3.41
CA THR A 103 3.02 13.91 -3.84
C THR A 103 4.07 13.90 -2.72
N GLU A 104 3.87 14.68 -1.65
CA GLU A 104 4.78 14.70 -0.51
C GLU A 104 4.68 13.43 0.33
N LEU A 105 3.45 12.96 0.58
CA LEU A 105 3.22 11.71 1.32
C LEU A 105 3.81 10.54 0.55
N LEU A 106 3.57 10.48 -0.75
CA LEU A 106 4.15 9.47 -1.63
C LEU A 106 5.67 9.44 -1.53
N ALA A 107 6.32 10.60 -1.62
CA ALA A 107 7.77 10.69 -1.53
C ALA A 107 8.30 10.19 -0.17
N TYR A 108 7.59 10.50 0.91
CA TYR A 108 7.90 10.00 2.25
C TYR A 108 7.71 8.47 2.34
N GLU A 109 6.60 7.94 1.85
CA GLU A 109 6.27 6.51 1.88
C GLU A 109 7.28 5.69 1.07
N VAL A 110 7.69 6.14 -0.12
CA VAL A 110 8.73 5.49 -0.92
C VAL A 110 10.07 5.44 -0.16
N MET A 111 10.44 6.52 0.53
CA MET A 111 11.67 6.50 1.33
C MET A 111 11.56 5.60 2.56
N GLN A 112 10.41 5.58 3.23
CA GLN A 112 10.15 4.66 4.34
C GLN A 112 10.16 3.20 3.90
N LEU A 113 9.62 2.92 2.72
CA LEU A 113 9.64 1.61 2.09
C LEU A 113 11.10 1.14 1.88
N PHE A 114 11.96 2.00 1.33
CA PHE A 114 13.38 1.70 1.19
C PHE A 114 14.05 1.39 2.53
N VAL A 115 13.79 2.19 3.57
CA VAL A 115 14.31 1.93 4.92
C VAL A 115 13.80 0.61 5.50
N SER A 116 12.53 0.28 5.28
CA SER A 116 11.91 -0.97 5.73
C SER A 116 12.53 -2.20 5.06
N MET A 117 12.86 -2.09 3.77
CA MET A 117 13.62 -3.09 3.02
C MET A 117 15.12 -3.11 3.38
N GLY A 118 15.58 -2.19 4.23
CA GLY A 118 16.96 -2.11 4.72
C GLY A 118 17.91 -1.33 3.81
N ALA A 119 17.40 -0.67 2.77
CA ALA A 119 18.20 0.19 1.90
C ALA A 119 18.68 1.43 2.66
N LYS A 120 19.88 1.91 2.30
CA LYS A 120 20.49 3.09 2.92
C LYS A 120 20.23 4.33 2.09
N ILE A 121 19.40 5.23 2.60
CA ILE A 121 19.16 6.51 1.93
C ILE A 121 20.46 7.31 1.84
N PRO A 122 20.84 7.87 0.68
CA PRO A 122 22.03 8.68 0.53
C PRO A 122 21.98 9.95 1.39
N ASP A 123 23.08 10.29 2.07
CA ASP A 123 23.19 11.53 2.87
C ASP A 123 23.05 12.81 2.01
N GLN A 124 23.37 12.71 0.74
CA GLN A 124 23.24 13.77 -0.26
C GLN A 124 22.48 13.22 -1.45
N PHE A 125 21.58 14.02 -2.00
CA PHE A 125 20.87 13.65 -3.21
C PHE A 125 21.86 13.30 -4.34
N PRO A 126 21.65 12.19 -5.08
CA PRO A 126 22.53 11.79 -6.17
C PRO A 126 22.64 12.91 -7.23
N LYS A 127 23.86 13.34 -7.55
CA LYS A 127 24.07 14.51 -8.42
C LYS A 127 23.63 14.27 -9.85
N GLU A 128 23.77 13.03 -10.29
CA GLU A 128 23.30 12.56 -11.59
C GLU A 128 21.79 12.73 -11.75
N LEU A 129 21.01 12.61 -10.66
CA LEU A 129 19.55 12.80 -10.68
C LEU A 129 19.12 14.26 -10.52
N ASP A 130 20.06 15.20 -10.28
CA ASP A 130 19.78 16.62 -10.02
C ASP A 130 19.61 17.38 -11.35
N ILE A 131 18.56 17.01 -12.08
CA ILE A 131 18.23 17.52 -13.41
C ILE A 131 16.89 18.25 -13.39
N ASP A 132 16.66 19.05 -14.42
CA ASP A 132 15.40 19.77 -14.57
C ASP A 132 14.36 18.92 -15.30
N PHE A 133 13.50 18.25 -14.54
CA PHE A 133 12.42 17.40 -15.07
C PHE A 133 11.33 18.16 -15.83
N ASP A 134 11.30 19.50 -15.75
CA ASP A 134 10.30 20.32 -16.47
C ASP A 134 10.75 20.66 -17.90
N ASP A 135 11.97 20.28 -18.29
CA ASP A 135 12.55 20.55 -19.61
C ASP A 135 12.19 19.47 -20.63
N ALA A 136 11.10 19.70 -21.37
CA ALA A 136 10.58 18.76 -22.37
C ALA A 136 11.60 18.40 -23.48
N GLU A 137 12.62 19.23 -23.73
CA GLU A 137 13.65 18.95 -24.73
C GLU A 137 14.64 17.86 -24.26
N LYS A 138 14.65 17.52 -22.96
CA LYS A 138 15.55 16.55 -22.35
C LYS A 138 14.91 15.19 -22.05
N TYR A 139 13.68 14.94 -22.49
CA TYR A 139 12.94 13.74 -22.09
C TYR A 139 13.68 12.42 -22.38
N GLU A 140 14.27 12.28 -23.58
CA GLU A 140 15.07 11.07 -23.92
C GLU A 140 16.31 10.93 -23.02
N GLU A 141 17.02 12.03 -22.74
CA GLU A 141 18.19 12.03 -21.85
C GLU A 141 17.82 11.71 -20.40
N ILE A 142 16.62 12.13 -19.97
CA ILE A 142 16.08 11.84 -18.64
C ILE A 142 15.78 10.34 -18.52
N ASP A 143 15.11 9.73 -19.50
CA ASP A 143 14.75 8.30 -19.44
C ASP A 143 16.00 7.40 -19.37
N ASP A 144 17.01 7.65 -20.22
CA ASP A 144 18.29 6.93 -20.16
C ASP A 144 18.94 7.03 -18.78
N LEU A 145 18.91 8.22 -18.17
CA LEU A 145 19.51 8.47 -16.86
C LEU A 145 18.75 7.75 -15.73
N LEU A 146 17.42 7.72 -15.80
CA LEU A 146 16.58 6.98 -14.86
C LEU A 146 16.82 5.47 -14.95
N ASP A 147 17.17 4.95 -16.12
CA ASP A 147 17.46 3.52 -16.31
C ASP A 147 18.88 3.11 -15.87
N ASP A 148 19.75 4.08 -15.55
CA ASP A 148 21.11 3.84 -15.05
C ASP A 148 21.24 3.94 -13.52
N ASN A 149 20.28 4.56 -12.81
CA ASN A 149 20.34 4.71 -11.36
C ASN A 149 19.49 3.66 -10.62
N GLN A 150 20.09 3.02 -9.60
CA GLN A 150 19.43 1.92 -8.91
C GLN A 150 18.13 2.32 -8.18
N TYR A 151 18.05 3.54 -7.63
CA TYR A 151 16.83 4.00 -6.95
C TYR A 151 15.68 4.16 -7.95
N THR A 152 15.96 4.82 -9.07
CA THR A 152 14.95 5.12 -10.09
C THR A 152 14.46 3.85 -10.78
N ILE A 153 15.37 2.92 -11.12
CA ILE A 153 14.99 1.60 -11.64
C ILE A 153 14.01 0.89 -10.69
N ILE A 154 14.30 0.90 -9.39
CA ILE A 154 13.44 0.22 -8.40
C ILE A 154 12.11 0.97 -8.23
N ILE A 155 12.09 2.30 -8.15
CA ILE A 155 10.85 3.10 -8.08
C ILE A 155 9.98 2.82 -9.29
N LYS A 156 10.55 2.82 -10.51
CA LYS A 156 9.84 2.56 -11.78
C LYS A 156 9.15 1.20 -11.74
N LYS A 157 9.88 0.17 -11.32
CA LYS A 157 9.32 -1.19 -11.14
C LYS A 157 8.19 -1.21 -10.11
N ILE A 158 8.40 -0.61 -8.93
CA ILE A 158 7.41 -0.60 -7.85
C ILE A 158 6.14 0.12 -8.28
N PHE A 159 6.23 1.28 -8.94
CA PHE A 159 5.07 2.04 -9.38
C PHE A 159 4.27 1.32 -10.46
N ASN A 160 4.95 0.67 -11.42
CA ASN A 160 4.27 -0.17 -12.39
C ASN A 160 3.54 -1.34 -11.71
N ALA A 161 4.19 -2.04 -10.79
CA ALA A 161 3.54 -3.11 -10.02
C ALA A 161 2.40 -2.57 -9.14
N TRP A 162 2.51 -1.33 -8.64
CA TRP A 162 1.49 -0.71 -7.82
C TRP A 162 0.25 -0.38 -8.62
N ASN A 163 0.39 0.09 -9.87
CA ASN A 163 -0.74 0.27 -10.78
C ASN A 163 -1.56 -1.01 -10.96
N ASP A 164 -0.88 -2.15 -11.13
CA ASP A 164 -1.54 -3.44 -11.30
C ASP A 164 -2.24 -3.92 -10.01
N VAL A 165 -1.52 -3.83 -8.88
CA VAL A 165 -2.03 -4.21 -7.56
C VAL A 165 -3.22 -3.35 -7.16
N TYR A 166 -3.13 -2.03 -7.39
CA TYR A 166 -4.20 -1.08 -7.12
C TYR A 166 -5.39 -1.32 -8.04
N GLY A 167 -5.16 -1.57 -9.33
CA GLY A 167 -6.22 -1.93 -10.27
C GLY A 167 -7.01 -3.15 -9.80
N PHE A 168 -6.34 -4.22 -9.36
CA PHE A 168 -7.02 -5.40 -8.82
C PHE A 168 -7.79 -5.08 -7.53
N TYR A 169 -7.21 -4.29 -6.63
CA TYR A 169 -7.87 -3.85 -5.40
C TYR A 169 -9.18 -3.11 -5.71
N VAL A 170 -9.13 -2.12 -6.61
CA VAL A 170 -10.34 -1.37 -7.01
C VAL A 170 -11.35 -2.27 -7.69
N ALA A 171 -10.91 -3.15 -8.59
CA ALA A 171 -11.77 -4.08 -9.31
C ALA A 171 -12.55 -5.03 -8.37
N TYR A 172 -11.91 -5.56 -7.33
CA TYR A 172 -12.44 -6.74 -6.62
C TYR A 172 -12.60 -6.60 -5.11
N ILE A 173 -11.94 -5.64 -4.48
CA ILE A 173 -11.86 -5.53 -3.01
C ILE A 173 -12.49 -4.22 -2.51
N TYR A 174 -12.32 -3.12 -3.24
CA TYR A 174 -12.78 -1.78 -2.83
C TYR A 174 -14.26 -1.75 -2.43
N ASP A 175 -15.15 -2.27 -3.28
CA ASP A 175 -16.59 -2.29 -2.99
C ASP A 175 -16.95 -3.11 -1.73
N LEU A 176 -16.15 -4.14 -1.41
CA LEU A 176 -16.32 -4.90 -0.17
C LEU A 176 -15.90 -4.05 1.03
N MET A 177 -14.76 -3.36 0.93
CA MET A 177 -14.26 -2.46 1.98
C MET A 177 -15.27 -1.34 2.28
N MET A 178 -15.89 -0.78 1.24
CA MET A 178 -16.90 0.29 1.34
C MET A 178 -18.28 -0.21 1.79
N ASN A 179 -18.49 -1.52 1.94
CA ASN A 179 -19.75 -2.05 2.42
C ASN A 179 -19.84 -1.96 3.94
N ASP A 180 -20.55 -0.94 4.45
CA ASP A 180 -20.79 -0.71 5.87
C ASP A 180 -21.33 -1.95 6.61
N SER A 181 -22.06 -2.84 5.93
CA SER A 181 -22.63 -4.05 6.54
C SER A 181 -21.58 -5.08 6.94
N LEU A 182 -20.37 -5.01 6.36
CA LEU A 182 -19.26 -5.92 6.69
C LEU A 182 -18.44 -5.44 7.89
N GLU A 183 -18.56 -4.16 8.26
CA GLU A 183 -17.82 -3.52 9.36
C GLU A 183 -16.29 -3.71 9.26
N LEU A 184 -15.73 -3.71 8.04
CA LEU A 184 -14.31 -4.01 7.79
C LEU A 184 -13.36 -2.93 8.34
N TYR A 185 -13.81 -1.68 8.41
CA TYR A 185 -13.06 -0.56 9.00
C TYR A 185 -12.75 -0.73 10.49
N ASN A 186 -13.49 -1.59 11.20
CA ASN A 186 -13.24 -1.90 12.61
C ASN A 186 -12.27 -3.08 12.80
N THR A 187 -11.63 -3.54 11.72
CA THR A 187 -10.72 -4.69 11.69
C THR A 187 -9.40 -4.32 11.03
N ASP A 188 -8.41 -5.20 11.11
CA ASP A 188 -7.10 -4.98 10.48
C ASP A 188 -7.18 -4.91 8.94
N ALA A 189 -8.29 -5.30 8.31
CA ALA A 189 -8.51 -5.14 6.88
C ALA A 189 -8.51 -3.67 6.43
N VAL A 190 -8.70 -2.71 7.35
CA VAL A 190 -8.60 -1.27 7.06
C VAL A 190 -7.24 -0.87 6.49
N ASN A 191 -6.18 -1.64 6.76
CA ASN A 191 -4.83 -1.35 6.29
C ASN A 191 -4.60 -1.76 4.82
N ILE A 192 -5.53 -2.49 4.19
CA ILE A 192 -5.33 -3.06 2.84
C ILE A 192 -4.99 -1.98 1.82
N GLU A 193 -5.71 -0.86 1.80
CA GLU A 193 -5.53 0.20 0.80
C GLU A 193 -4.25 1.00 1.05
N SER A 194 -4.02 1.40 2.30
CA SER A 194 -2.88 2.24 2.68
C SER A 194 -1.52 1.53 2.51
N GLU A 195 -1.50 0.19 2.52
CA GLU A 195 -0.26 -0.58 2.43
C GLU A 195 0.00 -1.15 1.00
N LEU A 196 -0.80 -0.77 -0.01
CA LEU A 196 -0.69 -1.38 -1.35
C LEU A 196 0.68 -1.12 -2.00
N LEU A 197 1.31 0.01 -1.69
CA LEU A 197 2.67 0.31 -2.13
C LEU A 197 3.67 -0.72 -1.57
N SER A 198 3.55 -1.07 -0.28
CA SER A 198 4.36 -2.10 0.37
C SER A 198 4.16 -3.46 -0.32
N LEU A 199 2.92 -3.83 -0.63
CA LEU A 199 2.62 -5.08 -1.35
C LEU A 199 3.20 -5.08 -2.76
N ALA A 200 3.07 -3.99 -3.50
CA ALA A 200 3.63 -3.86 -4.84
C ALA A 200 5.15 -4.09 -4.85
N ALA A 201 5.85 -3.57 -3.84
CA ALA A 201 7.29 -3.77 -3.68
C ALA A 201 7.69 -5.24 -3.47
N THR A 202 6.79 -6.10 -2.97
CA THR A 202 7.05 -7.54 -2.84
C THR A 202 7.01 -8.30 -4.16
N LYS A 203 6.43 -7.70 -5.22
CA LYS A 203 6.20 -8.32 -6.52
C LYS A 203 7.26 -7.99 -7.57
N VAL A 204 8.29 -7.23 -7.19
CA VAL A 204 9.34 -6.78 -8.11
C VAL A 204 10.71 -7.34 -7.74
N ASP A 205 11.53 -7.55 -8.76
CA ASP A 205 12.90 -8.00 -8.57
C ASP A 205 13.80 -6.87 -8.07
N ILE A 206 14.20 -6.96 -6.79
CA ILE A 206 15.11 -6.04 -6.11
C ILE A 206 16.34 -6.82 -5.64
N ASP A 207 17.53 -6.27 -5.89
CA ASP A 207 18.79 -6.86 -5.42
C ASP A 207 18.91 -6.77 -3.89
N ILE A 208 19.20 -7.90 -3.24
CA ILE A 208 19.46 -8.01 -1.80
C ILE A 208 20.66 -7.16 -1.38
N SER A 209 21.61 -6.90 -2.29
CA SER A 209 22.76 -6.01 -2.03
C SER A 209 22.31 -4.58 -1.73
N PHE A 210 21.22 -4.13 -2.37
CA PHE A 210 20.60 -2.83 -2.15
C PHE A 210 19.63 -2.84 -0.97
N ALA A 211 18.85 -3.92 -0.84
CA ALA A 211 17.84 -4.10 0.20
C ALA A 211 18.12 -5.36 1.05
N PRO A 212 19.02 -5.30 2.04
CA PRO A 212 19.43 -6.48 2.82
C PRO A 212 18.31 -7.13 3.63
N LYS A 213 17.24 -6.40 3.96
CA LYS A 213 16.08 -6.91 4.71
C LYS A 213 14.91 -7.30 3.81
N LEU A 214 15.08 -7.28 2.49
CA LEU A 214 14.01 -7.55 1.53
C LEU A 214 13.24 -8.85 1.82
N ARG A 215 13.94 -9.93 2.18
CA ARG A 215 13.28 -11.23 2.48
C ARG A 215 12.38 -11.18 3.70
N GLU A 216 12.82 -10.48 4.75
CA GLU A 216 12.03 -10.29 5.97
C GLU A 216 10.81 -9.41 5.67
N PHE A 217 11.02 -8.32 4.92
CA PHE A 217 9.98 -7.43 4.45
C PHE A 217 8.90 -8.18 3.65
N ILE A 218 9.29 -8.92 2.60
CA ILE A 218 8.36 -9.72 1.77
C ILE A 218 7.55 -10.70 2.63
N PHE A 219 8.21 -11.40 3.56
CA PHE A 219 7.53 -12.36 4.42
C PHE A 219 6.49 -11.69 5.32
N GLN A 220 6.83 -10.56 5.95
CA GLN A 220 5.93 -9.80 6.83
C GLN A 220 4.74 -9.26 6.03
N THR A 221 5.00 -8.52 4.95
CA THR A 221 3.95 -7.92 4.12
C THR A 221 2.99 -8.97 3.56
N ASN A 222 3.50 -10.09 3.02
CA ASN A 222 2.63 -11.14 2.48
C ASN A 222 1.79 -11.83 3.57
N ASN A 223 2.35 -12.03 4.76
CA ASN A 223 1.61 -12.60 5.89
C ASN A 223 0.50 -11.67 6.37
N ASP A 224 0.79 -10.37 6.48
CA ASP A 224 -0.17 -9.36 6.89
C ASP A 224 -1.32 -9.26 5.89
N TYR A 225 -1.02 -9.14 4.60
CA TYR A 225 -2.04 -9.15 3.55
C TYR A 225 -2.84 -10.44 3.51
N THR A 226 -2.21 -11.60 3.70
CA THR A 226 -2.95 -12.88 3.77
C THR A 226 -3.97 -12.87 4.90
N ASN A 227 -3.60 -12.33 6.07
CA ASN A 227 -4.51 -12.20 7.20
C ASN A 227 -5.65 -11.21 6.89
N TRP A 228 -5.33 -10.02 6.38
CA TRP A 228 -6.31 -8.99 6.06
C TRP A 228 -7.31 -9.44 4.99
N ILE A 229 -6.84 -10.05 3.91
CA ILE A 229 -7.70 -10.58 2.85
C ILE A 229 -8.60 -11.70 3.37
N ASN A 230 -8.09 -12.58 4.25
CA ASN A 230 -8.94 -13.61 4.87
C ASN A 230 -10.03 -13.01 5.77
N ILE A 231 -9.80 -11.87 6.42
CA ILE A 231 -10.86 -11.15 7.15
C ILE A 231 -11.96 -10.72 6.17
N VAL A 232 -11.59 -10.09 5.05
CA VAL A 232 -12.55 -9.66 4.01
C VAL A 232 -13.34 -10.84 3.47
N LYS A 233 -12.66 -11.93 3.08
CA LYS A 233 -13.29 -13.16 2.58
C LYS A 233 -14.27 -13.74 3.58
N ASN A 234 -13.89 -13.85 4.85
CA ASN A 234 -14.74 -14.41 5.91
C ASN A 234 -15.98 -13.55 6.18
N LYS A 235 -15.82 -12.22 6.20
CA LYS A 235 -16.93 -11.28 6.41
C LYS A 235 -17.91 -11.31 5.24
N ALA A 236 -17.41 -11.25 4.01
CA ALA A 236 -18.23 -11.37 2.81
C ALA A 236 -18.99 -12.71 2.78
N PHE A 237 -18.30 -13.80 3.13
CA PHE A 237 -18.91 -15.12 3.24
C PHE A 237 -20.05 -15.18 4.26
N GLN A 238 -19.83 -14.68 5.48
CA GLN A 238 -20.85 -14.65 6.55
C GLN A 238 -22.07 -13.81 6.16
N ALA A 239 -21.88 -12.76 5.37
CA ALA A 239 -22.93 -11.91 4.84
C ALA A 239 -23.60 -12.46 3.57
N GLY A 240 -23.15 -13.61 3.05
CA GLY A 240 -23.66 -14.20 1.81
C GLY A 240 -23.33 -13.39 0.55
N ILE A 241 -22.29 -12.55 0.59
CA ILE A 241 -21.87 -11.72 -0.54
C ILE A 241 -20.91 -12.51 -1.44
N PRO A 242 -21.23 -12.68 -2.73
CA PRO A 242 -20.36 -13.38 -3.67
C PRO A 242 -19.10 -12.60 -3.99
N LEU A 243 -17.97 -13.30 -3.95
CA LEU A 243 -16.71 -12.78 -4.44
C LEU A 243 -16.60 -13.02 -5.94
N ARG A 244 -16.15 -11.99 -6.67
CA ARG A 244 -16.03 -11.99 -8.12
C ARG A 244 -14.67 -12.50 -8.61
N ALA A 245 -13.68 -12.51 -7.72
CA ALA A 245 -12.34 -13.07 -7.94
C ALA A 245 -11.82 -13.80 -6.68
N GLU A 246 -10.75 -14.58 -6.82
CA GLU A 246 -10.01 -15.09 -5.67
C GLU A 246 -9.15 -13.96 -5.11
N LEU A 247 -9.59 -13.36 -4.00
CA LEU A 247 -8.94 -12.18 -3.44
C LEU A 247 -7.50 -12.43 -2.97
N LEU A 248 -7.14 -13.68 -2.61
CA LEU A 248 -5.75 -14.02 -2.26
C LEU A 248 -4.82 -13.96 -3.47
N ASN A 249 -5.33 -13.86 -4.70
CA ASN A 249 -4.51 -13.56 -5.87
C ASN A 249 -3.74 -12.26 -5.69
N LEU A 250 -4.31 -11.26 -5.01
CA LEU A 250 -3.63 -10.01 -4.68
C LEU A 250 -2.24 -10.26 -4.06
N VAL A 251 -2.10 -11.31 -3.25
CA VAL A 251 -0.81 -11.72 -2.65
C VAL A 251 -0.05 -12.68 -3.56
N ASN A 252 -0.71 -13.72 -4.04
CA ASN A 252 -0.05 -14.89 -4.64
C ASN A 252 0.36 -14.74 -6.10
N LYS A 253 -0.32 -13.86 -6.87
CA LYS A 253 -0.05 -13.68 -8.29
C LYS A 253 1.03 -12.62 -8.54
N ASP A 254 1.68 -12.76 -9.68
CA ASP A 254 2.54 -11.71 -10.23
C ASP A 254 1.73 -10.44 -10.51
N HIS A 255 2.39 -9.28 -10.47
CA HIS A 255 1.71 -8.01 -10.69
C HIS A 255 1.09 -7.92 -12.09
N ASN A 256 1.75 -8.39 -13.15
CA ASN A 256 1.19 -8.32 -14.50
C ASN A 256 -0.11 -9.12 -14.64
N GLU A 257 -0.21 -10.29 -13.97
CA GLU A 257 -1.45 -11.06 -13.97
C GLU A 257 -2.60 -10.31 -13.27
N LEU A 258 -2.30 -9.58 -12.20
CA LEU A 258 -3.28 -8.75 -11.49
C LEU A 258 -3.76 -7.60 -12.38
N GLY A 259 -2.83 -6.95 -13.09
CA GLY A 259 -3.13 -5.88 -14.04
C GLY A 259 -4.06 -6.35 -15.16
N CYS A 260 -3.76 -7.48 -15.79
CA CYS A 260 -4.62 -8.07 -16.82
C CYS A 260 -6.01 -8.47 -16.29
N GLU A 261 -6.11 -8.98 -15.06
CA GLU A 261 -7.42 -9.29 -14.45
C GLU A 261 -8.24 -8.03 -14.18
N ALA A 262 -7.60 -6.96 -13.71
CA ALA A 262 -8.23 -5.66 -13.51
C ALA A 262 -8.69 -5.04 -14.83
N GLU A 263 -7.85 -5.05 -15.87
CA GLU A 263 -8.22 -4.59 -17.21
C GLU A 263 -9.43 -5.37 -17.76
N ALA A 264 -9.44 -6.69 -17.59
CA ALA A 264 -10.57 -7.51 -18.03
C ALA A 264 -11.87 -7.17 -17.29
N GLU A 265 -11.79 -6.81 -16.01
CA GLU A 265 -12.93 -6.29 -15.24
C GLU A 265 -13.39 -4.94 -15.76
N SER A 266 -12.48 -3.99 -15.96
CA SER A 266 -12.82 -2.62 -16.38
C SER A 266 -13.45 -2.58 -17.78
N LEU A 267 -13.05 -3.49 -18.67
CA LEU A 267 -13.65 -3.72 -19.98
C LEU A 267 -14.96 -4.53 -19.93
N GLY A 268 -15.35 -5.02 -18.75
CA GLY A 268 -16.61 -5.72 -18.52
C GLY A 268 -16.64 -7.19 -18.94
N PHE A 269 -15.49 -7.80 -19.25
CA PHE A 269 -15.41 -9.23 -19.61
C PHE A 269 -15.80 -10.15 -18.46
N ASN A 270 -15.62 -9.69 -17.21
CA ASN A 270 -15.83 -10.46 -15.99
C ASN A 270 -17.17 -10.15 -15.27
N ASN A 271 -18.04 -9.30 -15.83
CA ASN A 271 -19.29 -8.86 -15.18
C ASN A 271 -20.22 -10.01 -14.73
N ASN A 272 -20.19 -11.15 -15.43
CA ASN A 272 -21.03 -12.32 -15.12
C ASN A 272 -20.28 -13.42 -14.35
N ARG A 273 -19.03 -13.19 -13.97
CA ARG A 273 -18.17 -14.19 -13.32
C ARG A 273 -18.34 -14.12 -11.81
N ILE A 274 -18.88 -15.20 -11.24
CA ILE A 274 -18.82 -15.45 -9.79
C ILE A 274 -17.66 -16.41 -9.56
N HIS A 275 -16.78 -16.11 -8.59
CA HIS A 275 -15.64 -16.97 -8.32
C HIS A 275 -16.08 -18.25 -7.61
N PRO A 276 -15.89 -19.45 -8.19
CA PRO A 276 -16.45 -20.69 -7.64
C PRO A 276 -15.81 -21.13 -6.31
N ASP A 277 -14.55 -20.75 -6.06
CA ASP A 277 -13.70 -21.49 -5.09
C ASP A 277 -14.03 -21.29 -3.61
N ILE A 278 -14.73 -20.22 -3.23
CA ILE A 278 -15.18 -20.04 -1.84
C ILE A 278 -16.44 -20.86 -1.57
N TYR A 279 -17.33 -20.93 -2.57
CA TYR A 279 -18.55 -21.70 -2.48
C TYR A 279 -18.31 -23.19 -2.67
N MET A 280 -17.29 -23.57 -3.45
CA MET A 280 -16.97 -24.97 -3.71
C MET A 280 -16.56 -25.70 -2.43
N ASN A 281 -15.80 -25.07 -1.52
CA ASN A 281 -15.44 -25.71 -0.27
C ASN A 281 -16.67 -25.98 0.62
N GLU A 282 -17.60 -25.03 0.72
CA GLU A 282 -18.85 -25.21 1.48
C GLU A 282 -19.82 -26.18 0.81
N ILE A 283 -19.89 -26.18 -0.53
CA ILE A 283 -20.61 -27.20 -1.30
C ILE A 283 -19.99 -28.58 -1.02
N LEU A 284 -18.67 -28.70 -1.02
CA LEU A 284 -17.97 -29.96 -0.73
C LEU A 284 -18.15 -30.39 0.73
N ILE A 285 -18.13 -29.47 1.69
CA ILE A 285 -18.41 -29.75 3.11
C ILE A 285 -19.88 -30.19 3.29
N GLY A 286 -20.82 -29.48 2.66
CA GLY A 286 -22.24 -29.83 2.64
C GLY A 286 -22.49 -31.21 2.04
N ILE A 287 -21.89 -31.50 0.88
CA ILE A 287 -21.94 -32.83 0.24
C ILE A 287 -21.34 -33.90 1.16
N ARG A 288 -20.20 -33.63 1.81
CA ARG A 288 -19.58 -34.56 2.77
C ARG A 288 -20.48 -34.82 3.98
N LEU A 289 -21.12 -33.80 4.52
CA LEU A 289 -22.06 -33.92 5.64
C LEU A 289 -23.31 -34.70 5.23
N ILE A 290 -23.88 -34.40 4.05
CA ILE A 290 -25.01 -35.14 3.48
C ILE A 290 -24.63 -36.62 3.32
N HIS A 291 -23.45 -36.95 2.78
CA HIS A 291 -22.99 -38.33 2.67
C HIS A 291 -22.82 -39.06 4.02
N GLN A 292 -22.59 -38.34 5.12
CA GLN A 292 -22.50 -38.95 6.45
C GLN A 292 -23.86 -39.13 7.12
N VAL A 293 -24.77 -38.17 6.92
CA VAL A 293 -26.05 -38.10 7.62
C VAL A 293 -27.16 -38.84 6.86
N LEU A 294 -27.21 -38.70 5.53
CA LEU A 294 -28.26 -39.26 4.69
C LEU A 294 -28.39 -40.80 4.82
N PRO A 295 -27.30 -41.60 4.83
CA PRO A 295 -27.43 -43.05 5.01
C PRO A 295 -28.06 -43.43 6.36
N LYS A 296 -27.70 -42.71 7.44
CA LYS A 296 -28.29 -42.93 8.77
C LYS A 296 -29.77 -42.56 8.82
N ILE A 297 -30.18 -41.54 8.06
CA ILE A 297 -31.59 -41.15 7.94
C ILE A 297 -32.36 -42.22 7.15
N MET A 298 -31.81 -42.69 6.02
CA MET A 298 -32.42 -43.74 5.19
C MET A 298 -32.61 -45.05 5.97
N GLU A 299 -31.58 -45.47 6.73
CA GLU A 299 -31.66 -46.65 7.60
C GLU A 299 -32.76 -46.50 8.67
N LYS A 300 -32.85 -45.32 9.31
CA LYS A 300 -33.87 -45.05 10.33
C LYS A 300 -35.28 -44.97 9.77
N LEU A 301 -35.43 -44.60 8.50
CA LEU A 301 -36.71 -44.48 7.81
C LEU A 301 -37.07 -45.74 6.99
N GLU A 302 -36.25 -46.80 7.05
CA GLU A 302 -36.45 -48.06 6.31
C GLU A 302 -36.60 -47.84 4.79
N ILE A 303 -35.82 -46.93 4.23
CA ILE A 303 -35.82 -46.62 2.79
C ILE A 303 -34.67 -47.37 2.13
N ASP A 304 -34.98 -48.52 1.53
CA ASP A 304 -33.97 -49.41 0.92
C ASP A 304 -33.72 -49.11 -0.57
N ASP A 305 -34.72 -48.56 -1.29
CA ASP A 305 -34.70 -48.41 -2.75
C ASP A 305 -34.88 -46.95 -3.21
N PHE A 306 -34.12 -46.02 -2.62
CA PHE A 306 -34.14 -44.63 -3.06
C PHE A 306 -33.53 -44.48 -4.46
N VAL A 307 -34.34 -44.03 -5.42
CA VAL A 307 -33.91 -43.70 -6.77
C VAL A 307 -33.98 -42.19 -6.93
N VAL A 308 -32.86 -41.58 -7.31
CA VAL A 308 -32.79 -40.14 -7.59
C VAL A 308 -33.62 -39.86 -8.84
N ASP A 309 -34.65 -39.02 -8.70
CA ASP A 309 -35.35 -38.45 -9.84
C ASP A 309 -34.50 -37.33 -10.45
N ASN A 310 -34.04 -37.55 -11.67
CA ASN A 310 -33.19 -36.60 -12.40
C ASN A 310 -33.99 -35.59 -13.23
N SER A 311 -35.34 -35.62 -13.18
CA SER A 311 -36.17 -34.68 -13.96
C SER A 311 -35.92 -33.22 -13.57
N ASP A 312 -35.69 -32.98 -12.28
CA ASP A 312 -35.54 -31.65 -11.69
C ASP A 312 -34.06 -31.24 -11.52
N LEU A 313 -33.12 -32.11 -11.89
CA LEU A 313 -31.67 -31.89 -11.76
C LEU A 313 -31.00 -31.32 -13.02
N ARG A 314 -31.78 -30.67 -13.89
CA ARG A 314 -31.25 -29.99 -15.09
C ARG A 314 -31.02 -28.50 -14.81
N LEU A 315 -29.87 -28.00 -15.27
CA LEU A 315 -29.58 -26.57 -15.40
C LEU A 315 -30.62 -25.88 -16.30
#